data_AF-A0AAW2XTK2-F1
#
_entry.id   AF-A0AAW2XTK2-F1
#
_cell.length_a   1.000
_cell.length_b   1.000
_cell.length_c   1.000
_cell.angle_alpha   90.00
_cell.angle_beta   90.00
_cell.angle_gamma   90.00
#
_symmetry.space_group_name_H-M   'P 1'
#
loop_
_entity.id
_entity.type
_entity.pdbx_description
1 polymer ?
#
loop_
_entity_poly.entity_id
_entity_poly.type
_entity_poly.pdbx_seq_one_letter_code
_entity_poly.pdbx_strand_id
1 'polypeptide(L)'
;MFLRSQLSWNVVIPAQNLDAEGLILQKAILIGLLEEFAAKKASKDIGYFLALHHLQDVPGEILEGVVHKILKHGVFVKCGPAEKVYISHLKMADYQYMPGENPCFRNDKSSKIEKGTVVRFLVLAEKYDEAEKDFRAVVSLEGDYLGPIN
;
A
#
# COMPACT_ATOMS: atom_id res chain seq x y z
N MET A 1 -24.32 -3.32 16.18
CA MET A 1 -24.14 -2.62 14.90
C MET A 1 -22.73 -2.04 14.89
N PHE A 2 -21.94 -2.30 13.85
CA PHE A 2 -20.57 -1.79 13.72
C PHE A 2 -20.51 -0.74 12.61
N LEU A 3 -19.71 0.30 12.80
CA LEU A 3 -19.53 1.38 11.84
C LEU A 3 -18.04 1.58 11.58
N ARG A 4 -17.67 1.81 10.32
CA ARG A 4 -16.33 2.26 9.93
C ARG A 4 -16.30 3.78 9.98
N SER A 5 -15.32 4.37 10.65
CA SER A 5 -15.14 5.81 10.76
C SER A 5 -13.67 6.17 10.55
N GLN A 6 -13.42 7.27 9.84
CA GLN A 6 -12.09 7.85 9.69
C GLN A 6 -11.87 8.89 10.78
N LEU A 7 -10.69 8.86 11.42
CA LEU A 7 -10.33 9.76 12.51
C LEU A 7 -9.01 10.43 12.18
N SER A 8 -8.94 11.73 12.45
CA SER A 8 -7.70 12.51 12.37
C SER A 8 -7.22 12.81 13.78
N TRP A 9 -5.91 12.71 14.00
CA TRP A 9 -5.30 12.95 15.29
C TRP A 9 -4.02 13.75 15.13
N ASN A 10 -3.76 14.65 16.09
CA ASN A 10 -2.47 15.30 16.20
C ASN A 10 -1.53 14.39 16.99
N VAL A 11 -0.28 14.29 16.55
CA VAL A 11 0.74 13.46 17.18
C VAL A 11 1.92 14.35 17.57
N VAL A 12 2.45 14.17 18.77
CA VAL A 12 3.65 14.89 19.20
C VAL A 12 4.87 14.05 18.86
N ILE A 13 5.72 14.56 17.96
CA ILE A 13 6.95 13.88 17.54
C ILE A 13 8.17 14.52 18.23
N PRO A 14 8.94 13.77 19.04
CA PRO A 14 10.18 14.28 19.62
C PRO A 14 11.18 14.69 18.53
N ALA A 15 11.90 15.80 18.74
CA ALA A 15 12.86 16.33 17.76
C ALA A 15 13.96 15.32 17.36
N GLN A 16 14.28 14.39 18.26
CA GLN A 16 15.23 13.29 18.07
C GLN A 16 14.81 12.32 16.94
N ASN A 17 13.50 12.26 16.64
CA ASN A 17 12.91 11.40 15.61
C ASN A 17 12.64 12.15 14.29
N LEU A 18 13.10 13.41 14.17
CA LEU A 18 12.96 14.24 12.97
C LEU A 18 14.15 14.12 12.02
N ASP A 19 14.90 13.00 12.03
CA ASP A 19 16.11 12.91 11.23
C ASP A 19 15.83 13.06 9.72
N ALA A 20 16.90 13.36 8.97
CA ALA A 20 16.81 13.73 7.56
C ALA A 20 16.38 12.57 6.64
N GLU A 21 16.34 11.33 7.13
CA GLU A 21 15.89 10.16 6.39
C GLU A 21 14.41 9.92 6.68
N GLY A 22 13.52 10.41 5.80
CA GLY A 22 12.06 10.48 6.00
C GLY A 22 11.36 9.19 6.47
N LEU A 23 11.99 8.01 6.34
CA LEU A 23 11.54 6.73 6.91
C LEU A 23 11.40 6.75 8.45
N ILE A 24 12.30 7.42 9.17
CA ILE A 24 12.27 7.47 10.64
C ILE A 24 11.13 8.35 11.13
N LEU A 25 10.88 9.48 10.45
CA LEU A 25 9.77 10.36 10.74
C LEU A 25 8.42 9.67 10.52
N GLN A 26 8.24 9.02 9.37
CA GLN A 26 7.01 8.27 9.06
C GLN A 26 6.73 7.20 10.12
N LYS A 27 7.74 6.40 10.48
CA LYS A 27 7.61 5.38 11.52
C LYS A 27 7.23 5.99 12.88
N ALA A 28 7.82 7.13 13.26
CA ALA A 28 7.52 7.81 14.52
C ALA A 28 6.07 8.32 14.56
N ILE A 29 5.58 8.90 13.46
CA ILE A 29 4.18 9.33 13.31
C ILE A 29 3.24 8.13 13.48
N LEU A 30 3.55 7.03 12.80
CA LEU A 30 2.72 5.84 12.81
C LEU A 30 2.65 5.20 14.22
N ILE A 31 3.78 5.12 14.91
CA ILE A 31 3.84 4.64 16.31
C ILE A 31 3.02 5.56 17.23
N GLY A 32 3.18 6.88 17.12
CA GLY A 32 2.44 7.81 17.98
C GLY A 32 0.92 7.74 17.75
N LEU A 33 0.46 7.61 16.50
CA LEU A 33 -0.96 7.41 16.19
C LEU A 33 -1.50 6.10 16.79
N LEU A 34 -0.71 5.02 16.72
CA LEU A 34 -1.08 3.73 17.31
C LEU A 34 -1.18 3.80 18.83
N GLU A 35 -0.20 4.44 19.50
CA GLU A 35 -0.18 4.60 20.94
C GLU A 35 -1.37 5.44 21.43
N GLU A 36 -1.65 6.56 20.77
CA GLU A 36 -2.81 7.41 21.11
C GLU A 36 -4.15 6.71 20.85
N PHE A 37 -4.25 5.97 19.74
CA PHE A 37 -5.44 5.17 19.46
C PHE A 37 -5.65 4.08 20.53
N ALA A 38 -4.59 3.34 20.90
CA ALA A 38 -4.65 2.30 21.91
C ALA A 38 -5.02 2.85 23.30
N ALA A 39 -4.60 4.08 23.61
CA ALA A 39 -4.96 4.76 24.85
C ALA A 39 -6.44 5.17 24.91
N LYS A 40 -7.06 5.47 23.76
CA LYS A 40 -8.46 5.90 23.71
C LYS A 40 -9.40 4.74 23.41
N LYS A 41 -10.23 4.36 24.38
CA LYS A 41 -11.17 3.23 24.24
C LYS A 41 -12.48 3.58 23.52
N ALA A 42 -12.87 4.85 23.52
CA ALA A 42 -14.15 5.31 22.96
C ALA A 42 -14.19 6.82 22.67
N SER A 43 -15.17 7.25 21.88
CA SER A 43 -15.60 8.65 21.76
C SER A 43 -17.12 8.78 21.95
N LYS A 44 -17.60 9.98 22.28
CA LYS A 44 -19.04 10.24 22.45
C LYS A 44 -19.82 10.07 21.15
N ASP A 45 -19.22 10.44 20.02
CA ASP A 45 -19.91 10.50 18.73
C ASP A 45 -19.96 9.15 18.00
N ILE A 46 -19.03 8.24 18.33
CA ILE A 46 -18.78 7.01 17.56
C ILE A 46 -18.84 5.75 18.44
N GLY A 47 -18.77 5.90 19.76
CA GLY A 47 -18.80 4.80 20.71
C GLY A 47 -17.44 4.15 20.90
N TYR A 48 -17.43 2.84 21.20
CA TYR A 48 -16.22 2.07 21.48
C TYR A 48 -15.44 1.77 20.20
N PHE A 49 -14.12 1.95 20.27
CA PHE A 49 -13.22 1.50 19.22
C PHE A 49 -12.92 0.01 19.41
N LEU A 50 -13.15 -0.77 18.37
CA LEU A 50 -13.03 -2.23 18.43
C LEU A 50 -11.74 -2.73 17.76
N ALA A 51 -11.41 -2.15 16.62
CA ALA A 51 -10.21 -2.46 15.88
C ALA A 51 -9.80 -1.26 15.02
N LEU A 52 -8.49 -0.98 15.00
CA LEU A 52 -7.91 -0.11 14.00
C LEU A 52 -7.86 -0.87 12.67
N HIS A 53 -8.41 -0.28 11.61
CA HIS A 53 -8.48 -0.94 10.31
C HIS A 53 -7.42 -0.44 9.32
N HIS A 54 -6.99 0.82 9.41
CA HIS A 54 -6.02 1.44 8.50
C HIS A 54 -5.43 2.71 9.13
N LEU A 55 -4.15 2.97 8.90
CA LEU A 55 -3.47 4.24 9.19
C LEU A 55 -3.16 4.91 7.87
N GLN A 56 -3.57 6.17 7.71
CA GLN A 56 -3.47 6.87 6.44
C GLN A 56 -2.14 7.62 6.37
N ASP A 57 -1.11 6.95 5.85
CA ASP A 57 0.09 7.51 5.23
C ASP A 57 0.90 6.35 4.62
N VAL A 58 1.03 6.32 3.29
CA VAL A 58 1.75 5.24 2.59
C VAL A 58 2.63 5.71 1.39
N PRO A 59 2.63 6.98 0.90
CA PRO A 59 3.62 7.36 -0.11
C PRO A 59 5.05 7.19 0.41
N GLY A 60 5.87 6.47 -0.36
CA GLY A 60 7.25 6.14 0.01
C GLY A 60 7.41 4.82 0.74
N GLU A 61 6.34 4.15 1.15
CA GLU A 61 6.45 2.84 1.79
C GLU A 61 6.67 1.71 0.76
N ILE A 62 7.43 0.71 1.19
CA ILE A 62 7.64 -0.52 0.43
C ILE A 62 6.71 -1.60 1.01
N LEU A 63 5.79 -2.08 0.19
CA LEU A 63 4.80 -3.09 0.56
C LEU A 63 4.89 -4.32 -0.34
N GLU A 64 4.26 -5.40 0.11
CA GLU A 64 4.15 -6.65 -0.64
C GLU A 64 2.69 -6.99 -0.88
N GLY A 65 2.39 -7.53 -2.05
CA GLY A 65 1.03 -7.92 -2.41
C GLY A 65 0.98 -8.96 -3.50
N VAL A 66 -0.19 -9.56 -3.68
CA VAL A 66 -0.42 -10.67 -4.60
C VAL A 66 -1.08 -10.18 -5.88
N VAL A 67 -0.46 -10.43 -7.02
CA VAL A 67 -1.03 -10.10 -8.33
C VAL A 67 -2.29 -10.92 -8.56
N HIS A 68 -3.42 -10.26 -8.85
CA HIS A 68 -4.69 -10.96 -9.07
C HIS A 68 -5.27 -10.75 -10.47
N LYS A 69 -4.84 -9.69 -11.17
CA LYS A 69 -5.31 -9.36 -12.51
C LYS A 69 -4.20 -8.72 -13.34
N ILE A 70 -4.09 -9.16 -14.59
CA ILE A 70 -3.05 -8.71 -15.54
C ILE A 70 -3.73 -8.14 -16.78
N LEU A 71 -3.25 -6.98 -17.21
CA LEU A 71 -3.71 -6.26 -18.39
C LEU A 71 -2.51 -5.87 -19.24
N LYS A 72 -2.75 -5.57 -20.53
CA LYS A 72 -1.69 -5.08 -21.44
C LYS A 72 -0.93 -3.86 -20.90
N HIS A 73 -1.62 -2.99 -20.15
CA HIS A 73 -1.05 -1.71 -19.68
C HIS A 73 -0.55 -1.74 -18.23
N GLY A 74 -0.68 -2.86 -17.52
CA GLY A 74 -0.30 -2.95 -16.12
C GLY A 74 -0.91 -4.13 -15.39
N VAL A 75 -0.68 -4.18 -14.08
CA VAL A 75 -1.14 -5.26 -13.20
C VAL A 75 -1.86 -4.71 -11.99
N PHE A 76 -2.86 -5.44 -11.52
CA PHE A 76 -3.53 -5.17 -10.24
C PHE A 76 -3.07 -6.16 -9.18
N VAL A 77 -2.79 -5.62 -8.01
CA VAL A 77 -2.25 -6.31 -6.85
C VAL A 77 -3.23 -6.18 -5.68
N LYS A 78 -3.40 -7.26 -4.92
CA LYS A 78 -4.08 -7.23 -3.62
C LYS A 78 -3.03 -7.02 -2.54
N CYS A 79 -3.18 -5.98 -1.75
CA CYS A 79 -2.33 -5.65 -0.62
C CYS A 79 -3.23 -5.53 0.62
N GLY A 80 -3.32 -6.61 1.39
CA GLY A 80 -4.29 -6.72 2.49
C GLY A 80 -5.74 -6.53 1.99
N PRO A 81 -6.53 -5.63 2.58
CA PRO A 81 -7.92 -5.37 2.16
C PRO A 81 -8.03 -4.55 0.87
N ALA A 82 -6.95 -3.92 0.39
CA ALA A 82 -6.96 -3.10 -0.81
C ALA A 82 -6.74 -3.96 -2.06
N GLU A 83 -7.72 -4.01 -2.96
CA GLU A 83 -7.63 -4.80 -4.20
C GLU A 83 -7.30 -3.95 -5.44
N LYS A 84 -7.34 -2.62 -5.31
CA LYS A 84 -7.15 -1.64 -6.39
C LYS A 84 -5.78 -0.97 -6.32
N VAL A 85 -4.74 -1.76 -6.04
CA VAL A 85 -3.34 -1.35 -6.15
C VAL A 85 -2.89 -1.63 -7.57
N TYR A 86 -2.51 -0.58 -8.31
CA TYR A 86 -2.20 -0.68 -9.74
C TYR A 86 -0.73 -0.35 -10.03
N ILE A 87 -0.07 -1.25 -10.76
CA ILE A 87 1.27 -1.03 -11.31
C ILE A 87 1.15 -0.81 -12.81
N SER A 88 1.50 0.37 -13.29
CA SER A 88 1.57 0.65 -14.73
C SER A 88 2.75 -0.08 -15.36
N HIS A 89 2.63 -0.55 -16.60
CA HIS A 89 3.77 -1.07 -17.38
C HIS A 89 4.93 -0.07 -17.48
N LEU A 90 4.63 1.24 -17.46
CA LEU A 90 5.65 2.30 -17.43
C LEU A 90 6.47 2.31 -16.13
N LYS A 91 5.94 1.74 -15.05
CA LYS A 91 6.59 1.58 -13.74
C LYS A 91 7.17 0.17 -13.53
N MET A 92 7.29 -0.58 -14.62
CA MET A 92 7.84 -1.94 -14.68
C MET A 92 8.81 -2.04 -15.88
N ALA A 93 9.73 -1.08 -16.03
CA ALA A 93 10.48 -0.85 -17.27
C ALA A 93 11.23 -2.10 -17.80
N ASP A 94 11.71 -2.97 -16.92
CA ASP A 94 12.42 -4.19 -17.29
C ASP A 94 11.50 -5.33 -17.76
N TYR A 95 10.18 -5.15 -17.70
CA TYR A 95 9.20 -6.18 -17.98
C TYR A 95 8.37 -5.87 -19.23
N GLN A 96 8.22 -6.88 -20.09
CA GLN A 96 7.40 -6.80 -21.29
C GLN A 96 6.14 -7.66 -21.16
N TYR A 97 5.04 -7.14 -21.68
CA TYR A 97 3.76 -7.85 -21.69
C TYR A 97 3.77 -8.98 -22.72
N MET A 98 3.43 -10.18 -22.25
CA MET A 98 3.27 -11.39 -23.06
C MET A 98 1.78 -11.76 -23.12
N PRO A 99 1.12 -11.65 -24.29
CA PRO A 99 -0.27 -12.06 -24.46
C PRO A 99 -0.40 -13.60 -24.48
N GLY A 100 -1.57 -14.11 -24.12
CA GLY A 100 -1.90 -15.53 -24.17
C GLY A 100 -3.11 -15.86 -23.30
N GLU A 101 -3.40 -17.15 -23.14
CA GLU A 101 -4.42 -17.63 -22.19
C GLU A 101 -4.09 -17.23 -20.75
N ASN A 102 -2.80 -17.25 -20.41
CA ASN A 102 -2.26 -16.78 -19.15
C ASN A 102 -1.31 -15.60 -19.40
N PRO A 103 -1.85 -14.36 -19.55
CA PRO A 103 -1.03 -13.20 -19.81
C PRO A 103 -0.10 -12.92 -18.64
N CYS A 104 1.11 -12.45 -18.93
CA CYS A 104 2.10 -12.14 -17.91
C CYS A 104 3.03 -11.00 -18.34
N PHE A 105 3.80 -10.48 -17.39
CA PHE A 105 4.92 -9.60 -17.65
C PHE A 105 6.21 -10.37 -17.41
N ARG A 106 7.15 -10.35 -18.36
CA ARG A 106 8.41 -11.11 -18.28
C ARG A 106 9.61 -10.20 -18.56
N ASN A 107 10.70 -10.42 -17.84
CA ASN A 107 11.98 -9.77 -18.12
C ASN A 107 13.02 -10.76 -18.69
N ASP A 108 14.14 -10.21 -19.16
CA ASP A 108 15.24 -10.99 -19.76
C ASP A 108 15.91 -11.96 -18.77
N LYS A 109 15.83 -11.66 -17.47
CA LYS A 109 16.35 -12.50 -16.38
C LYS A 109 15.42 -13.68 -16.04
N SER A 110 14.42 -13.97 -16.88
CA SER A 110 13.39 -14.99 -16.66
C SER A 110 12.56 -14.81 -15.38
N SER A 111 12.56 -13.62 -14.78
CA SER A 111 11.58 -13.24 -13.76
C SER A 111 10.23 -12.96 -14.43
N LYS A 112 9.16 -13.40 -13.78
CA LYS A 112 7.79 -13.35 -14.31
C LYS A 112 6.85 -12.77 -13.27
N ILE A 113 6.01 -11.84 -13.70
CA ILE A 113 4.86 -11.34 -12.95
C ILE A 113 3.62 -11.97 -13.59
N GLU A 114 3.04 -12.94 -12.89
CA GLU A 114 1.81 -13.61 -13.29
C GLU A 114 0.77 -13.61 -12.16
N LYS A 115 -0.44 -14.08 -12.44
CA LYS A 115 -1.48 -14.16 -11.42
C LYS A 115 -1.00 -15.09 -10.29
N GLY A 116 -1.06 -14.61 -9.05
CA GLY A 116 -0.58 -15.31 -7.86
C GLY A 116 0.85 -14.93 -7.44
N THR A 117 1.62 -14.24 -8.28
CA THR A 117 2.96 -13.76 -7.90
C THR A 117 2.87 -12.75 -6.76
N VAL A 118 3.71 -12.93 -5.73
CA VAL A 118 3.94 -11.91 -4.71
C VAL A 118 4.93 -10.90 -5.26
N VAL A 119 4.59 -9.61 -5.18
CA VAL A 119 5.41 -8.52 -5.71
C VAL A 119 5.65 -7.52 -4.60
N ARG A 120 6.91 -7.13 -4.43
CA ARG A 120 7.34 -6.01 -3.60
C ARG A 120 7.35 -4.74 -4.43
N PHE A 121 6.69 -3.69 -3.96
CA PHE A 121 6.53 -2.43 -4.69
C PHE A 121 6.62 -1.22 -3.77
N LEU A 122 7.01 -0.09 -4.35
CA LEU A 122 7.01 1.22 -3.71
C LEU A 122 5.66 1.91 -3.95
N VAL A 123 5.01 2.38 -2.89
CA VAL A 123 3.76 3.13 -3.01
C VAL A 123 4.04 4.57 -3.42
N LEU A 124 3.46 5.01 -4.55
CA LEU A 124 3.65 6.37 -5.07
C LEU A 124 2.57 7.33 -4.59
N ALA A 125 1.31 6.89 -4.63
CA ALA A 125 0.17 7.67 -4.18
C ALA A 125 -1.02 6.76 -3.89
N GLU A 126 -1.87 7.22 -2.98
CA GLU A 126 -3.14 6.60 -2.65
C GLU A 126 -4.28 7.62 -2.68
N LYS A 127 -5.49 7.12 -2.87
CA LYS A 127 -6.72 7.90 -2.81
C LYS A 127 -7.87 7.04 -2.30
N TYR A 128 -8.65 7.58 -1.38
CA TYR A 128 -9.93 7.00 -1.01
C TYR A 128 -11.00 7.33 -2.05
N ASP A 129 -11.71 6.31 -2.52
CA ASP A 129 -12.86 6.44 -3.39
C ASP A 129 -14.14 6.30 -2.55
N GLU A 130 -14.81 7.43 -2.30
CA GLU A 130 -16.04 7.51 -1.52
C GLU A 130 -17.18 6.67 -2.11
N ALA A 131 -17.30 6.60 -3.44
CA ALA A 131 -18.39 5.89 -4.09
C ALA A 131 -18.25 4.37 -3.93
N GLU A 132 -17.01 3.88 -4.00
CA GLU A 132 -16.68 2.46 -3.83
C GLU A 132 -16.39 2.07 -2.38
N LYS A 133 -16.26 3.06 -1.48
CA LYS A 133 -15.83 2.90 -0.08
C LYS A 133 -14.52 2.11 0.05
N ASP A 134 -13.60 2.38 -0.87
CA ASP A 134 -12.40 1.58 -1.09
C ASP A 134 -11.19 2.46 -1.41
N PHE A 135 -9.98 1.94 -1.21
CA PHE A 135 -8.75 2.65 -1.52
C PHE A 135 -8.22 2.23 -2.89
N ARG A 136 -7.72 3.22 -3.63
CA ARG A 136 -6.96 3.00 -4.86
C ARG A 136 -5.55 3.50 -4.64
N ALA A 137 -4.58 2.73 -5.11
CA ALA A 137 -3.18 3.10 -5.03
C ALA A 137 -2.48 2.90 -6.37
N VAL A 138 -1.53 3.77 -6.67
CA VAL A 138 -0.58 3.59 -7.78
C VAL A 138 0.80 3.37 -7.20
N VAL A 139 1.50 2.38 -7.73
CA VAL A 139 2.76 1.89 -7.16
C VAL A 139 3.80 1.65 -8.25
N SER A 140 5.06 1.50 -7.84
CA SER A 140 6.22 1.37 -8.71
C SER A 140 7.07 0.15 -8.40
N LEU A 141 7.68 -0.43 -9.45
CA LEU A 141 8.80 -1.37 -9.32
C LEU A 141 10.15 -0.72 -9.66
N GLU A 142 10.18 0.60 -9.85
CA GLU A 142 11.43 1.35 -10.02
C GLU A 142 12.11 1.53 -8.66
N GLY A 143 13.29 0.92 -8.50
CA GLY A 143 14.09 0.99 -7.27
C GLY A 143 14.81 -0.32 -7.00
N ASP A 144 15.77 -0.29 -6.08
CA ASP A 144 16.50 -1.48 -5.69
C ASP A 144 15.60 -2.44 -4.88
N TYR A 145 15.76 -3.75 -5.11
CA TYR A 145 15.04 -4.82 -4.41
C TYR A 145 13.51 -4.81 -4.58
N LEU A 146 12.97 -4.12 -5.59
CA LEU A 146 11.55 -4.17 -5.97
C LEU A 146 11.30 -5.21 -7.08
N GLY A 147 10.07 -5.73 -7.15
CA GLY A 147 9.67 -6.75 -8.12
C GLY A 147 9.14 -8.04 -7.48
N PRO A 148 9.02 -9.13 -8.28
CA PRO A 148 8.60 -10.44 -7.80
C PRO A 148 9.49 -10.97 -6.67
N ILE A 149 8.86 -11.55 -5.66
CA ILE A 149 9.51 -12.22 -4.54
C ILE A 149 9.31 -13.72 -4.73
N ASN A 150 10.42 -14.46 -4.79
CA ASN A 150 10.43 -15.92 -4.87
C ASN A 150 10.83 -16.52 -3.52
#